data_AF-A0AAN9YFT7-F1
#
_entry.id   AF-A0AAN9YFT7-F1
#
_cell.length_a   1.000
_cell.length_b   1.000
_cell.length_c   1.000
_cell.angle_alpha   90.00
_cell.angle_beta   90.00
_cell.angle_gamma   90.00
#
_symmetry.space_group_name_H-M   'P 1'
#
loop_
_entity.id
_entity.type
_entity.pdbx_description
1 polymer ?
#
loop_
_entity_poly.entity_id
_entity_poly.type
_entity_poly.pdbx_seq_one_letter_code
_entity_poly.pdbx_strand_id
1 'polypeptide(L)'
;MSLDIIDLDWYETWICARLDALPRPFHDIQVGGESVSQLRGFNSLAVAIDEYLGRNDGCSIDEIIQHLLDADLIATENVFDKKADVLRNLVFACLGWRTMLYRPTFNVYPLDNFAIQQDDGEPDSGLVFDTYRAPTELSDRPLSVLLKYFGNLLPARSPVTTHLAAETSRNVVSWTALWPEEINAYLFEVLLHVRFRWVDCLALHLDYDKSTQTLSLFRYPSLCAAMLKRDPGTIFSFASVEQFSADPRADNTDIEAFLREILLSYRLLFGQSPKARKMFRQRARYTTTCPMH
;
A
#
# COMPACT_ATOMS: atom_id res chain seq x y z
N MET A 1 -17.92 23.33 -5.67
CA MET A 1 -17.52 21.96 -5.28
C MET A 1 -17.86 21.83 -3.82
N SER A 2 -18.86 21.03 -3.49
CA SER A 2 -19.15 20.66 -2.10
C SER A 2 -17.89 20.08 -1.46
N LEU A 3 -17.73 20.28 -0.15
CA LEU A 3 -16.78 19.54 0.65
C LEU A 3 -17.20 18.06 0.60
N ASP A 4 -16.78 17.36 -0.46
CA ASP A 4 -17.11 15.96 -0.64
C ASP A 4 -16.42 15.20 0.49
N ILE A 5 -17.25 14.69 1.40
CA ILE A 5 -16.86 13.76 2.45
C ILE A 5 -16.44 12.48 1.72
N ILE A 6 -15.18 12.11 1.88
CA ILE A 6 -14.66 10.87 1.32
C ILE A 6 -15.11 9.76 2.28
N ASP A 7 -15.90 8.82 1.77
CA ASP A 7 -16.39 7.68 2.54
C ASP A 7 -15.23 6.67 2.77
N LEU A 8 -14.94 6.46 4.06
CA LEU A 8 -13.96 5.51 4.57
C LEU A 8 -14.57 4.58 5.63
N ASP A 9 -15.91 4.41 5.67
CA ASP A 9 -16.60 3.63 6.70
C ASP A 9 -16.12 2.16 6.73
N TRP A 10 -15.65 1.65 5.59
CA TRP A 10 -15.06 0.32 5.47
C TRP A 10 -13.72 0.17 6.20
N TYR A 11 -12.95 1.24 6.37
CA TYR A 11 -11.58 1.20 6.87
C TYR A 11 -11.52 0.81 8.35
N GLU A 12 -12.46 1.31 9.15
CA GLU A 12 -12.55 0.97 10.57
C GLU A 12 -12.86 -0.53 10.77
N THR A 13 -13.80 -1.07 10.00
CA THR A 13 -14.10 -2.51 10.06
C THR A 13 -12.91 -3.34 9.60
N TRP A 14 -12.23 -2.90 8.54
CA TRP A 14 -11.05 -3.57 8.01
C TRP A 14 -9.88 -3.56 9.00
N ILE A 15 -9.63 -2.45 9.71
CA ILE A 15 -8.54 -2.37 10.68
C ILE A 15 -8.84 -3.18 11.95
N CYS A 16 -10.09 -3.15 12.44
CA CYS A 16 -10.48 -3.96 13.60
C CYS A 16 -10.19 -5.46 13.37
N ALA A 17 -10.51 -5.97 12.18
CA ALA A 17 -10.21 -7.36 11.82
C ALA A 17 -8.69 -7.68 11.83
N ARG A 18 -7.81 -6.67 11.71
CA ARG A 18 -6.35 -6.83 11.70
C ARG A 18 -5.80 -6.71 13.12
N LEU A 19 -6.38 -5.84 13.94
CA LEU A 19 -6.09 -5.75 15.37
C LEU A 19 -6.49 -7.04 16.10
N ASP A 20 -7.62 -7.65 15.74
CA ASP A 20 -8.07 -8.94 16.27
C ASP A 20 -7.10 -10.10 15.92
N ALA A 21 -6.37 -9.97 14.81
CA ALA A 21 -5.40 -10.96 14.34
C ALA A 21 -3.98 -10.70 14.85
N LEU A 22 -3.76 -9.69 15.69
CA LEU A 22 -2.44 -9.38 16.24
C LEU A 22 -1.92 -10.54 17.12
N PRO A 23 -0.62 -10.87 17.03
CA PRO A 23 -0.02 -11.82 17.95
C PRO A 23 0.01 -11.32 19.39
N ARG A 24 0.01 -12.25 20.36
CA ARG A 24 0.04 -11.97 21.81
C ARG A 24 1.07 -10.91 22.25
N PRO A 25 2.32 -10.90 21.76
CA PRO A 25 3.32 -9.89 22.14
C PRO A 25 2.89 -8.43 21.93
N PHE A 26 1.98 -8.18 20.98
CA PHE A 26 1.50 -6.83 20.69
C PHE A 26 0.41 -6.35 21.66
N HIS A 27 -0.34 -7.27 22.29
CA HIS A 27 -1.45 -6.89 23.18
C HIS A 27 -0.98 -6.20 24.46
N ASP A 28 0.25 -6.49 24.89
CA ASP A 28 0.89 -5.90 26.07
C ASP A 28 1.34 -4.45 25.82
N ILE A 29 1.34 -3.99 24.57
CA ILE A 29 1.71 -2.62 24.21
C ILE A 29 0.52 -1.70 24.45
N GLN A 30 0.74 -0.69 25.29
CA GLN A 30 -0.20 0.38 25.55
C GLN A 30 0.27 1.68 24.91
N VAL A 31 -0.67 2.41 24.33
CA VAL A 31 -0.46 3.72 23.71
C VAL A 31 -1.43 4.70 24.35
N GLY A 32 -0.92 5.66 25.12
CA GLY A 32 -1.77 6.60 25.87
C GLY A 32 -2.71 5.92 26.87
N GLY A 33 -2.29 4.79 27.45
CA GLY A 33 -3.06 4.01 28.44
C GLY A 33 -4.07 3.01 27.86
N GLU A 34 -4.24 2.96 26.53
CA GLU A 34 -5.13 2.01 25.85
C GLU A 34 -4.28 0.93 25.15
N SER A 35 -4.74 -0.34 25.13
CA SER A 35 -4.04 -1.40 24.40
C SER A 35 -4.07 -1.13 22.90
N VAL A 36 -2.96 -1.34 22.19
CA VAL A 36 -2.92 -1.16 20.72
C VAL A 36 -3.80 -2.17 19.97
N SER A 37 -4.14 -3.30 20.61
CA SER A 37 -5.12 -4.26 20.07
C SER A 37 -6.55 -3.71 20.03
N GLN A 38 -6.80 -2.57 20.66
CA GLN A 38 -8.06 -1.86 20.57
C GLN A 38 -7.95 -0.70 19.59
N LEU A 39 -9.06 -0.42 18.87
CA LEU A 39 -9.12 0.64 17.88
C LEU A 39 -8.70 2.01 18.42
N ARG A 40 -9.01 2.33 19.68
CA ARG A 40 -8.59 3.58 20.32
C ARG A 40 -7.06 3.66 20.46
N GLY A 41 -6.44 2.63 21.01
CA GLY A 41 -4.97 2.57 21.16
C GLY A 41 -4.26 2.64 19.82
N PHE A 42 -4.77 1.90 18.82
CA PHE A 42 -4.27 1.99 17.44
C PHE A 42 -4.42 3.39 16.83
N ASN A 43 -5.59 4.03 17.00
CA ASN A 43 -5.81 5.38 16.46
C ASN A 43 -4.89 6.41 17.13
N SER A 44 -4.67 6.31 18.44
CA SER A 44 -3.72 7.17 19.15
C SER A 44 -2.31 7.00 18.59
N LEU A 45 -1.87 5.76 18.34
CA LEU A 45 -0.59 5.46 17.71
C LEU A 45 -0.51 6.06 16.30
N ALA A 46 -1.51 5.79 15.47
CA ALA A 46 -1.55 6.24 14.08
C ALA A 46 -1.54 7.77 13.96
N VAL A 47 -2.27 8.48 14.83
CA VAL A 47 -2.29 9.94 14.86
C VAL A 47 -0.91 10.48 15.22
N ALA A 48 -0.26 9.94 16.26
CA ALA A 48 1.07 10.38 16.66
C ALA A 48 2.11 10.14 15.57
N ILE A 49 2.07 8.98 14.90
CA ILE A 49 2.92 8.68 13.75
C ILE A 49 2.67 9.68 12.63
N ASP A 50 1.41 9.90 12.25
CA ASP A 50 1.08 10.81 11.16
C ASP A 50 1.50 12.26 11.46
N GLU A 51 1.37 12.73 12.70
CA GLU A 51 1.82 14.05 13.13
C GLU A 51 3.34 14.21 13.02
N TYR A 52 4.09 13.16 13.39
CA TYR A 52 5.54 13.15 13.27
C TYR A 52 5.98 13.19 11.81
N LEU A 53 5.41 12.30 10.98
CA LEU A 53 5.72 12.20 9.56
C LEU A 53 5.32 13.46 8.78
N GLY A 54 4.25 14.15 9.20
CA GLY A 54 3.84 15.41 8.58
C GLY A 54 4.81 16.57 8.81
N ARG A 55 5.78 16.43 9.72
CA ARG A 55 6.76 17.48 10.06
C ARG A 55 8.20 17.12 9.66
N ASN A 56 8.45 15.87 9.26
CA ASN A 56 9.79 15.34 9.07
C ASN A 56 9.85 14.47 7.81
N ASP A 57 10.77 14.81 6.90
CA ASP A 57 11.04 14.03 5.70
C ASP A 57 12.17 13.02 5.96
N GLY A 58 12.16 11.90 5.22
CA GLY A 58 13.24 10.92 5.27
C GLY A 58 13.37 10.15 6.59
N CYS A 59 12.29 10.12 7.39
CA CYS A 59 12.25 9.43 8.68
C CYS A 59 12.57 7.93 8.57
N SER A 60 13.00 7.35 9.69
CA SER A 60 13.17 5.92 9.93
C SER A 60 12.15 5.38 10.96
N ILE A 61 12.08 4.06 11.13
CA ILE A 61 11.20 3.45 12.14
C ILE A 61 11.69 3.78 13.55
N ASP A 62 13.00 3.74 13.78
CA ASP A 62 13.58 4.01 15.10
C ASP A 62 13.38 5.47 15.52
N GLU A 63 13.42 6.42 14.58
CA GLU A 63 13.09 7.84 14.86
C GLU A 63 11.62 8.04 15.22
N ILE A 64 10.69 7.32 14.56
CA ILE A 64 9.28 7.32 14.93
C ILE A 64 9.09 6.77 16.35
N ILE A 65 9.76 5.66 16.70
CA ILE A 65 9.70 5.09 18.04
C ILE A 65 10.24 6.09 19.08
N GLN A 66 11.36 6.74 18.78
CA GLN A 66 11.93 7.77 19.65
C GLN A 66 10.94 8.91 19.89
N HIS A 67 10.26 9.38 18.84
CA HIS A 67 9.21 10.38 18.99
C HIS A 67 8.06 9.92 19.90
N LEU A 68 7.61 8.67 19.76
CA LEU A 68 6.53 8.12 20.60
C LEU A 68 6.95 8.02 22.08
N LEU A 69 8.23 7.76 22.35
CA LEU A 69 8.80 7.76 23.71
C LEU A 69 8.88 9.18 24.27
N ASP A 70 9.39 10.13 23.49
CA ASP A 70 9.54 11.54 23.90
C ASP A 70 8.18 12.20 24.17
N ALA A 71 7.12 11.70 23.53
CA ALA A 71 5.75 12.13 23.75
C ALA A 71 5.03 11.43 24.91
N ASP A 72 5.73 10.57 25.68
CA ASP A 72 5.16 9.73 26.76
C ASP A 72 3.96 8.88 26.31
N LEU A 73 3.88 8.55 25.03
CA LEU A 73 2.78 7.74 24.49
C LEU A 73 2.98 6.25 24.72
N ILE A 74 4.24 5.81 24.75
CA ILE A 74 4.65 4.43 25.03
C ILE A 74 5.67 4.41 26.17
N ALA A 75 5.61 3.37 27.01
CA ALA A 75 6.52 3.24 28.14
C ALA A 75 7.96 2.89 27.69
N THR A 76 8.97 3.50 28.32
CA THR A 76 10.39 3.21 28.07
C THR A 76 10.76 1.75 28.33
N GLU A 77 10.04 1.07 29.23
CA GLU A 77 10.17 -0.36 29.50
C GLU A 77 9.90 -1.25 28.27
N ASN A 78 9.22 -0.72 27.25
CA ASN A 78 8.97 -1.45 26.00
C ASN A 78 10.16 -1.43 25.03
N VAL A 79 11.20 -0.64 25.32
CA VAL A 79 12.37 -0.45 24.43
C VAL A 79 13.58 -1.26 24.89
N PHE A 80 13.57 -1.75 26.13
CA PHE A 80 14.60 -2.66 26.62
C PHE A 80 14.29 -4.11 26.18
N ASP A 81 15.32 -4.84 25.73
CA ASP A 81 15.27 -6.26 25.30
C ASP A 81 14.39 -6.58 24.07
N LYS A 82 13.91 -7.84 23.97
CA LYS A 82 13.10 -8.44 22.90
C LYS A 82 11.80 -7.67 22.55
N LYS A 83 11.44 -6.63 23.32
CA LYS A 83 10.27 -5.79 23.04
C LYS A 83 10.55 -4.68 22.01
N ALA A 84 11.82 -4.30 21.81
CA ALA A 84 12.20 -3.33 20.78
C ALA A 84 11.76 -3.78 19.37
N ASP A 85 11.99 -5.05 19.05
CA ASP A 85 11.57 -5.63 17.77
C ASP A 85 10.05 -5.73 17.64
N VAL A 86 9.32 -5.93 18.75
CA VAL A 86 7.86 -5.87 18.76
C VAL A 86 7.39 -4.45 18.39
N LEU A 87 7.98 -3.42 19.00
CA LEU A 87 7.65 -2.02 18.70
C LEU A 87 7.97 -1.66 17.24
N ARG A 88 9.13 -2.08 16.74
CA ARG A 88 9.51 -1.88 15.32
C ARG A 88 8.49 -2.51 14.39
N ASN A 89 8.12 -3.77 14.62
CA ASN A 89 7.11 -4.45 13.82
C ASN A 89 5.72 -3.80 13.95
N LEU A 90 5.39 -3.25 15.11
CA LEU A 90 4.12 -2.54 15.31
C LEU A 90 4.07 -1.24 14.50
N VAL A 91 5.15 -0.45 14.53
CA VAL A 91 5.26 0.78 13.72
C VAL A 91 5.25 0.43 12.23
N PHE A 92 6.03 -0.56 11.81
CA PHE A 92 6.01 -1.08 10.44
C PHE A 92 4.59 -1.49 10.01
N ALA A 93 3.90 -2.26 10.85
CA ALA A 93 2.54 -2.69 10.54
C ALA A 93 1.55 -1.53 10.48
N CYS A 94 1.66 -0.56 11.39
CA CYS A 94 0.86 0.66 11.36
C CYS A 94 1.06 1.41 10.03
N LEU A 95 2.31 1.63 9.59
CA LEU A 95 2.60 2.28 8.32
C LEU A 95 2.00 1.51 7.12
N GLY A 96 2.16 0.18 7.10
CA GLY A 96 1.57 -0.68 6.07
C GLY A 96 0.04 -0.59 6.03
N TRP A 97 -0.63 -0.64 7.18
CA TRP A 97 -2.08 -0.54 7.25
C TRP A 97 -2.63 0.85 6.92
N ARG A 98 -1.94 1.92 7.36
CA ARG A 98 -2.34 3.31 7.09
C ARG A 98 -2.28 3.65 5.62
N THR A 99 -1.30 3.09 4.91
CA THR A 99 -1.07 3.38 3.49
C THR A 99 -1.65 2.31 2.57
N MET A 100 -1.90 1.12 3.11
CA MET A 100 -2.18 -0.11 2.36
C MET A 100 -1.14 -0.41 1.28
N LEU A 101 0.07 0.16 1.38
CA LEU A 101 1.12 0.02 0.39
C LEU A 101 1.67 -1.42 0.34
N TYR A 102 1.74 -2.05 1.50
CA TYR A 102 2.04 -3.45 1.70
C TYR A 102 1.17 -3.98 2.84
N ARG A 103 1.06 -5.30 2.91
CA ARG A 103 0.31 -5.98 3.98
C ARG A 103 1.31 -6.56 4.97
N PRO A 104 1.46 -6.02 6.19
CA PRO A 104 2.33 -6.64 7.18
C PRO A 104 1.77 -8.02 7.56
N THR A 105 2.65 -8.98 7.81
CA THR A 105 2.27 -10.31 8.29
C THR A 105 3.07 -10.66 9.53
N PHE A 106 2.47 -11.49 10.39
CA PHE A 106 3.08 -11.92 11.64
C PHE A 106 3.00 -13.44 11.76
N ASN A 107 3.81 -14.01 12.67
CA ASN A 107 3.91 -15.45 12.93
C ASN A 107 4.46 -16.28 11.75
N VAL A 108 4.92 -15.65 10.66
CA VAL A 108 5.62 -16.31 9.55
C VAL A 108 7.13 -16.34 9.81
N TYR A 109 7.67 -15.24 10.31
CA TYR A 109 9.07 -15.07 10.68
C TYR A 109 9.18 -14.66 12.15
N PRO A 110 10.35 -14.83 12.79
CA PRO A 110 10.57 -14.28 14.11
C PRO A 110 10.51 -12.75 14.08
N LEU A 111 10.27 -12.14 15.24
CA LEU A 111 10.03 -10.70 15.35
C LEU A 111 11.28 -9.85 15.05
N ASP A 112 12.46 -10.44 14.94
CA ASP A 112 13.68 -9.81 14.42
C ASP A 112 13.63 -9.58 12.89
N ASN A 113 12.51 -9.87 12.24
CA ASN A 113 12.28 -9.59 10.84
C ASN A 113 10.96 -8.82 10.64
N PHE A 114 11.01 -7.77 9.83
CA PHE A 114 9.83 -7.24 9.16
C PHE A 114 9.37 -8.23 8.10
N ALA A 115 8.06 -8.42 7.99
CA ALA A 115 7.48 -9.35 7.02
C ALA A 115 6.25 -8.75 6.35
N ILE A 116 6.13 -9.00 5.04
CA ILE A 116 4.95 -8.67 4.26
C ILE A 116 4.27 -9.95 3.78
N GLN A 117 2.95 -9.92 3.65
CA GLN A 117 2.16 -11.05 3.24
C GLN A 117 2.47 -11.42 1.79
N GLN A 118 2.81 -12.68 1.57
CA GLN A 118 2.82 -13.32 0.27
C GLN A 118 1.40 -13.85 -0.01
N ASP A 119 0.80 -13.46 -1.13
CA ASP A 119 -0.50 -13.99 -1.55
C ASP A 119 -0.30 -15.37 -2.22
N ASP A 120 0.05 -16.38 -1.41
CA ASP A 120 0.30 -17.74 -1.89
C ASP A 120 -0.93 -18.31 -2.61
N GLY A 121 -0.77 -18.64 -3.89
CA GLY A 121 -1.81 -19.23 -4.73
C GLY A 121 -2.65 -18.22 -5.52
N GLU A 122 -2.44 -16.92 -5.35
CA GLU A 122 -2.99 -15.93 -6.28
C GLU A 122 -1.97 -15.57 -7.37
N PRO A 123 -2.45 -15.24 -8.59
CA PRO A 123 -1.55 -14.86 -9.66
C PRO A 123 -0.85 -13.52 -9.37
N ASP A 124 0.46 -13.49 -9.57
CA ASP A 124 1.35 -12.33 -9.41
C ASP A 124 2.34 -12.35 -10.58
N SER A 125 2.69 -11.18 -11.13
CA SER A 125 3.71 -11.07 -12.17
C SER A 125 5.12 -11.41 -11.66
N GLY A 126 5.34 -11.30 -10.34
CA GLY A 126 6.66 -11.41 -9.71
C GLY A 126 7.55 -10.18 -9.93
N LEU A 127 6.98 -9.05 -10.36
CA LEU A 127 7.72 -7.82 -10.66
C LEU A 127 7.63 -6.75 -9.55
N VAL A 128 6.66 -6.89 -8.64
CA VAL A 128 6.40 -5.92 -7.57
C VAL A 128 7.29 -6.19 -6.36
N PHE A 129 7.36 -7.44 -5.91
CA PHE A 129 8.09 -7.83 -4.71
C PHE A 129 9.33 -8.66 -5.06
N ASP A 130 10.49 -8.23 -4.54
CA ASP A 130 11.76 -8.96 -4.66
C ASP A 130 11.95 -9.93 -3.48
N THR A 131 11.40 -9.60 -2.31
CA THR A 131 11.44 -10.40 -1.09
C THR A 131 10.25 -10.04 -0.20
N TYR A 132 9.88 -10.97 0.69
CA TYR A 132 8.76 -10.82 1.62
C TYR A 132 9.19 -10.62 3.08
N ARG A 133 10.49 -10.47 3.32
CA ARG A 133 11.06 -10.22 4.65
C ARG A 133 12.25 -9.29 4.59
N ALA A 134 12.48 -8.56 5.69
CA ALA A 134 13.64 -7.73 5.91
C ALA A 134 14.10 -7.79 7.38
N PRO A 135 15.42 -7.77 7.66
CA PRO A 135 15.92 -7.70 9.04
C PRO A 135 15.45 -6.42 9.76
N THR A 136 15.11 -6.51 11.07
CA THR A 136 14.75 -5.32 11.85
C THR A 136 15.91 -4.37 12.06
N GLU A 137 17.16 -4.80 11.84
CA GLU A 137 18.34 -3.93 11.86
C GLU A 137 18.31 -2.82 10.79
N LEU A 138 17.39 -2.90 9.82
CA LEU A 138 17.14 -1.82 8.86
C LEU A 138 16.18 -0.75 9.38
N SER A 139 15.72 -0.84 10.63
CA SER A 139 14.81 0.13 11.26
C SER A 139 15.40 1.54 11.39
N ASP A 140 16.74 1.65 11.37
CA ASP A 140 17.50 2.90 11.42
C ASP A 140 17.58 3.60 10.05
N ARG A 141 17.18 2.91 8.98
CA ARG A 141 17.23 3.45 7.62
C ARG A 141 15.99 4.27 7.31
N PRO A 142 16.12 5.27 6.42
CA PRO A 142 14.96 6.00 5.91
C PRO A 142 13.91 5.02 5.36
N LEU A 143 12.63 5.33 5.58
CA LEU A 143 11.51 4.48 5.16
C LEU A 143 11.55 4.14 3.66
N SER A 144 11.99 5.08 2.82
CA SER A 144 12.17 4.88 1.38
C SER A 144 13.24 3.82 1.05
N VAL A 145 14.29 3.73 1.86
CA VAL A 145 15.35 2.71 1.74
C VAL A 145 14.84 1.36 2.24
N LEU A 146 14.15 1.34 3.38
CA LEU A 146 13.53 0.11 3.91
C LEU A 146 12.54 -0.49 2.91
N LEU A 147 11.67 0.32 2.32
CA LEU A 147 10.71 -0.16 1.31
C LEU A 147 11.39 -0.80 0.11
N LYS A 148 12.49 -0.20 -0.37
CA LYS A 148 13.22 -0.72 -1.53
C LYS A 148 13.74 -2.13 -1.27
N TYR A 149 13.98 -2.51 -0.01
CA TYR A 149 14.37 -3.86 0.34
C TYR A 149 13.32 -4.89 -0.11
N PHE A 150 12.03 -4.55 -0.09
CA PHE A 150 10.94 -5.44 -0.49
C PHE A 150 10.68 -5.46 -2.01
N GLY A 151 11.24 -4.53 -2.78
CA GLY A 151 11.08 -4.44 -4.23
C GLY A 151 10.58 -3.07 -4.71
N ASN A 152 9.74 -3.07 -5.74
CA ASN A 152 9.26 -1.88 -6.44
C ASN A 152 7.83 -1.51 -6.01
N LEU A 153 7.63 -1.30 -4.70
CA LEU A 153 6.31 -1.04 -4.12
C LEU A 153 5.71 0.31 -4.54
N LEU A 154 6.57 1.29 -4.83
CA LEU A 154 6.19 2.59 -5.38
C LEU A 154 6.87 2.77 -6.74
N PRO A 155 6.18 3.37 -7.73
CA PRO A 155 6.78 3.64 -9.02
C PRO A 155 7.85 4.72 -8.84
N ALA A 156 9.06 4.44 -9.31
CA ALA A 156 10.14 5.43 -9.38
C ALA A 156 10.42 5.74 -10.84
N ARG A 157 10.54 7.03 -11.19
CA ARG A 157 10.98 7.40 -12.55
C ARG A 157 12.39 6.87 -12.79
N SER A 158 12.52 5.99 -13.78
CA SER A 158 13.85 5.70 -14.32
C SER A 158 14.33 6.93 -15.09
N PRO A 159 15.52 7.49 -14.80
CA PRO A 159 16.09 8.58 -15.57
C PRO A 159 16.39 8.18 -17.04
N VAL A 160 16.27 6.88 -17.38
CA VAL A 160 16.63 6.32 -18.68
C VAL A 160 15.42 6.06 -19.60
N THR A 161 14.17 6.17 -19.13
CA THR A 161 12.99 5.84 -19.95
C THR A 161 12.40 7.04 -20.68
N THR A 162 13.15 7.62 -21.63
CA THR A 162 12.57 8.12 -22.88
C THR A 162 12.22 6.97 -23.85
N HIS A 163 12.62 5.75 -23.51
CA HIS A 163 12.04 4.55 -24.09
C HIS A 163 10.81 4.12 -23.28
N LEU A 164 9.66 4.76 -23.51
CA LEU A 164 8.42 3.97 -23.69
C LEU A 164 8.85 2.74 -24.47
N ALA A 165 8.64 1.52 -23.94
CA ALA A 165 9.04 0.28 -24.59
C ALA A 165 8.84 0.42 -26.09
N ALA A 166 9.92 0.80 -26.78
CA ALA A 166 9.88 1.00 -28.21
C ALA A 166 10.00 -0.45 -28.63
N GLU A 167 8.83 -1.08 -28.72
CA GLU A 167 8.62 -2.40 -29.25
C GLU A 167 9.18 -2.34 -30.68
N THR A 168 10.49 -2.48 -30.78
CA THR A 168 11.26 -2.40 -32.03
C THR A 168 11.14 -3.73 -32.79
N SER A 169 10.12 -4.52 -32.46
CA SER A 169 9.75 -5.70 -33.20
C SER A 169 9.01 -5.29 -34.47
N ARG A 170 9.35 -5.92 -35.59
CA ARG A 170 8.69 -5.70 -36.89
C ARG A 170 7.18 -6.03 -36.90
N ASN A 171 6.63 -6.50 -35.79
CA ASN A 171 5.22 -6.87 -35.62
C ASN A 171 4.33 -5.71 -35.19
N VAL A 172 4.88 -4.60 -34.69
CA VAL A 172 4.10 -3.45 -34.18
C VAL A 172 3.29 -2.74 -35.27
N VAL A 173 3.72 -2.82 -36.52
CA VAL A 173 3.00 -2.23 -37.67
C VAL A 173 1.59 -2.85 -37.86
N SER A 174 1.34 -4.03 -37.28
CA SER A 174 0.04 -4.71 -37.33
C SER A 174 -0.87 -4.46 -36.13
N TRP A 175 -0.38 -3.77 -35.09
CA TRP A 175 -1.16 -3.56 -33.87
C TRP A 175 -2.13 -2.41 -34.06
N THR A 176 -3.40 -2.65 -33.79
CA THR A 176 -4.40 -1.58 -33.73
C THR A 176 -4.28 -0.92 -32.37
N ALA A 177 -3.89 0.36 -32.35
CA ALA A 177 -3.85 1.14 -31.12
C ALA A 177 -5.27 1.24 -30.54
N LEU A 178 -5.39 0.99 -29.23
CA LEU A 178 -6.61 1.24 -28.48
C LEU A 178 -6.53 2.63 -27.88
N TRP A 179 -7.54 3.46 -28.16
CA TRP A 179 -7.65 4.79 -27.56
C TRP A 179 -8.26 4.69 -26.14
N PRO A 180 -7.92 5.62 -25.22
CA PRO A 180 -8.48 5.61 -23.86
C PRO A 180 -10.00 5.59 -23.81
N GLU A 181 -10.70 6.12 -24.82
CA GLU A 181 -12.16 6.13 -24.92
C GLU A 181 -12.75 4.74 -25.28
N GLU A 182 -11.92 3.87 -25.86
CA GLU A 182 -12.29 2.51 -26.27
C GLU A 182 -12.02 1.51 -25.14
N ILE A 183 -11.11 1.84 -24.23
CA ILE A 183 -10.69 1.00 -23.12
C ILE A 183 -11.75 1.01 -22.01
N ASN A 184 -12.23 -0.18 -21.65
CA ASN A 184 -13.10 -0.38 -20.50
C ASN A 184 -13.05 -1.85 -20.04
N ALA A 185 -13.60 -2.13 -18.85
CA ALA A 185 -13.60 -3.45 -18.25
C ALA A 185 -14.27 -4.52 -19.13
N TYR A 186 -15.29 -4.18 -19.92
CA TYR A 186 -15.92 -5.15 -20.81
C TYR A 186 -14.96 -5.59 -21.94
N LEU A 187 -14.18 -4.65 -22.49
CA LEU A 187 -13.16 -4.98 -23.49
C LEU A 187 -12.13 -5.96 -22.90
N PHE A 188 -11.62 -5.68 -21.71
CA PHE A 188 -10.67 -6.56 -21.03
C PHE A 188 -11.24 -7.96 -20.77
N GLU A 189 -12.40 -8.07 -20.13
CA GLU A 189 -12.89 -9.40 -19.72
C GLU A 189 -13.51 -10.21 -20.86
N VAL A 190 -14.25 -9.55 -21.75
CA VAL A 190 -15.06 -10.25 -22.75
C VAL A 190 -14.31 -10.44 -24.05
N LEU A 191 -13.51 -9.44 -24.46
CA LEU A 191 -12.78 -9.49 -25.74
C LEU A 191 -11.35 -9.98 -25.57
N LEU A 192 -10.66 -9.54 -24.51
CA LEU A 192 -9.26 -9.91 -24.26
C LEU A 192 -9.10 -11.07 -23.27
N HIS A 193 -10.20 -11.56 -22.68
CA HIS A 193 -10.21 -12.62 -21.69
C HIS A 193 -9.32 -12.35 -20.46
N VAL A 194 -9.07 -11.08 -20.15
CA VAL A 194 -8.35 -10.66 -18.95
C VAL A 194 -9.27 -10.72 -17.75
N ARG A 195 -8.84 -11.37 -16.68
CA ARG A 195 -9.57 -11.47 -15.41
C ARG A 195 -9.16 -10.33 -14.49
N PHE A 196 -10.11 -9.77 -13.74
CA PHE A 196 -9.80 -8.83 -12.67
C PHE A 196 -9.70 -9.54 -11.32
N ARG A 197 -8.59 -9.32 -10.60
CA ARG A 197 -8.40 -9.68 -9.19
C ARG A 197 -8.47 -8.42 -8.34
N TRP A 198 -9.25 -8.44 -7.26
CA TRP A 198 -9.34 -7.30 -6.34
C TRP A 198 -8.37 -7.46 -5.18
N VAL A 199 -7.39 -6.57 -5.07
CA VAL A 199 -6.32 -6.65 -4.06
C VAL A 199 -6.46 -5.56 -2.99
N ASP A 200 -5.98 -5.87 -1.79
CA ASP A 200 -5.92 -4.94 -0.65
C ASP A 200 -4.55 -4.24 -0.55
N CYS A 201 -3.59 -4.60 -1.41
CA CYS A 201 -2.25 -4.03 -1.46
C CYS A 201 -2.16 -3.04 -2.63
N LEU A 202 -1.80 -1.80 -2.32
CA LEU A 202 -1.75 -0.71 -3.29
C LEU A 202 -0.61 -0.89 -4.30
N ALA A 203 0.54 -1.45 -3.88
CA ALA A 203 1.66 -1.79 -4.76
C ALA A 203 1.31 -2.80 -5.87
N LEU A 204 0.25 -3.60 -5.70
CA LEU A 204 -0.23 -4.57 -6.69
C LEU A 204 -1.23 -3.96 -7.70
N HIS A 205 -1.52 -2.66 -7.66
CA HIS A 205 -2.42 -2.05 -8.62
C HIS A 205 -1.85 -2.13 -10.05
N LEU A 206 -2.66 -2.61 -11.00
CA LEU A 206 -2.28 -2.88 -12.38
C LEU A 206 -1.16 -3.92 -12.56
N ASP A 207 -0.84 -4.70 -11.52
CA ASP A 207 0.01 -5.86 -11.67
C ASP A 207 -0.66 -6.89 -12.58
N TYR A 208 -0.01 -7.26 -13.69
CA TYR A 208 -0.56 -8.15 -14.70
C TYR A 208 0.24 -9.44 -14.80
N ASP A 209 -0.36 -10.53 -14.37
CA ASP A 209 0.19 -11.86 -14.60
C ASP A 209 -0.25 -12.37 -15.98
N LYS A 210 0.72 -12.39 -16.90
CA LYS A 210 0.54 -12.88 -18.28
C LYS A 210 0.18 -14.37 -18.34
N SER A 211 0.63 -15.17 -17.38
CA SER A 211 0.43 -16.63 -17.38
C SER A 211 -1.03 -17.00 -17.12
N THR A 212 -1.71 -16.24 -16.25
CA THR A 212 -3.13 -16.43 -15.92
C THR A 212 -4.06 -15.41 -16.56
N GLN A 213 -3.51 -14.42 -17.27
CA GLN A 213 -4.22 -13.27 -17.82
C GLN A 213 -5.00 -12.51 -16.75
N THR A 214 -4.39 -12.32 -15.58
CA THR A 214 -5.05 -11.67 -14.43
C THR A 214 -4.45 -10.29 -14.21
N LEU A 215 -5.32 -9.27 -14.20
CA LEU A 215 -4.97 -7.90 -13.84
C LEU A 215 -5.45 -7.61 -12.41
N SER A 216 -4.53 -7.23 -11.55
CA SER A 216 -4.81 -6.85 -10.17
C SER A 216 -5.30 -5.40 -10.09
N LEU A 217 -6.38 -5.17 -9.35
CA LEU A 217 -6.95 -3.84 -9.11
C LEU A 217 -7.09 -3.61 -7.61
N PHE A 218 -6.39 -2.60 -7.09
CA PHE A 218 -6.56 -2.14 -5.72
C PHE A 218 -8.02 -1.78 -5.42
N ARG A 219 -8.60 -2.39 -4.39
CA ARG A 219 -10.03 -2.37 -4.09
C ARG A 219 -10.56 -1.05 -3.52
N TYR A 220 -9.70 -0.21 -2.95
CA TYR A 220 -10.10 0.91 -2.09
C TYR A 220 -9.69 2.30 -2.62
N PRO A 221 -10.18 2.73 -3.79
CA PRO A 221 -9.79 4.01 -4.38
C PRO A 221 -10.13 5.24 -3.50
N SER A 222 -11.10 5.14 -2.57
CA SER A 222 -11.39 6.23 -1.64
C SER A 222 -10.23 6.48 -0.66
N LEU A 223 -9.42 5.48 -0.32
CA LEU A 223 -8.20 5.69 0.46
C LEU A 223 -7.21 6.57 -0.31
N CYS A 224 -7.03 6.35 -1.61
CA CYS A 224 -6.14 7.15 -2.45
C CYS A 224 -6.61 8.61 -2.51
N ALA A 225 -7.92 8.83 -2.68
CA ALA A 225 -8.50 10.17 -2.63
C ALA A 225 -8.29 10.84 -1.25
N ALA A 226 -8.42 10.09 -0.16
CA ALA A 226 -8.18 10.60 1.20
C ALA A 226 -6.71 10.98 1.43
N MET A 227 -5.77 10.14 0.97
CA MET A 227 -4.33 10.41 1.06
C MET A 227 -3.93 11.64 0.24
N LEU A 228 -4.52 11.84 -0.95
CA LEU A 228 -4.29 13.04 -1.78
C LEU A 228 -4.90 14.32 -1.20
N LYS A 229 -5.97 14.21 -0.40
CA LYS A 229 -6.64 15.36 0.23
C LYS A 229 -5.95 15.80 1.52
N ARG A 230 -5.22 14.90 2.17
CA ARG A 230 -4.48 15.17 3.40
C ARG A 230 -3.10 15.73 3.07
N ASP A 231 -2.68 16.75 3.80
CA ASP A 231 -1.41 17.44 3.57
C ASP A 231 -0.46 17.29 4.78
N PRO A 232 0.63 16.51 4.66
CA PRO A 232 0.82 15.40 3.71
C PRO A 232 0.11 14.12 4.20
N GLY A 233 -0.34 13.29 3.26
CA GLY A 233 -0.80 11.93 3.57
C GLY A 233 0.35 11.01 4.02
N THR A 234 0.07 10.03 4.88
CA THR A 234 1.09 9.12 5.45
C THR A 234 1.96 8.43 4.38
N ILE A 235 1.41 8.10 3.21
CA ILE A 235 2.17 7.47 2.12
C ILE A 235 3.34 8.33 1.59
N PHE A 236 3.25 9.65 1.71
CA PHE A 236 4.32 10.54 1.27
C PHE A 236 5.56 10.48 2.17
N SER A 237 5.47 9.91 3.38
CA SER A 237 6.66 9.65 4.21
C SER A 237 7.62 8.63 3.60
N PHE A 238 7.17 7.88 2.61
CA PHE A 238 7.97 6.94 1.85
C PHE A 238 8.69 7.58 0.66
N ALA A 239 8.47 8.87 0.40
CA ALA A 239 9.16 9.60 -0.64
C ALA A 239 10.67 9.64 -0.37
N SER A 240 11.44 9.46 -1.44
CA SER A 240 12.88 9.68 -1.41
C SER A 240 13.19 11.16 -1.35
N VAL A 241 14.09 11.53 -0.44
CA VAL A 241 14.72 12.86 -0.41
C VAL A 241 15.94 12.95 -1.34
N GLU A 242 16.40 11.82 -1.88
CA GLU A 242 17.52 11.75 -2.83
C GLU A 242 17.03 12.03 -4.25
N GLN A 243 17.57 13.06 -4.90
CA GLN A 243 17.16 13.48 -6.26
C GLN A 243 17.98 12.83 -7.39
N PHE A 244 19.13 12.20 -7.07
CA PHE A 244 20.08 11.68 -8.08
C PHE A 244 20.75 10.37 -7.64
N SER A 245 19.98 9.47 -7.03
CA SER A 245 20.49 8.15 -6.66
C SER A 245 20.71 7.27 -7.89
N ALA A 246 21.73 6.41 -7.85
CA ALA A 246 21.96 5.41 -8.90
C ALA A 246 20.81 4.39 -8.99
N ASP A 247 20.10 4.18 -7.89
CA ASP A 247 18.87 3.40 -7.78
C ASP A 247 17.71 4.37 -7.51
N PRO A 248 16.93 4.76 -8.55
CA PRO A 248 15.89 5.75 -8.40
C PRO A 248 14.77 5.24 -7.49
N ARG A 249 14.34 6.10 -6.58
CA ARG A 249 13.22 5.86 -5.66
C ARG A 249 12.14 6.91 -5.88
N ALA A 250 10.89 6.54 -5.58
CA ALA A 250 9.74 7.41 -5.79
C ALA A 250 9.87 8.70 -4.97
N ASP A 251 9.66 9.85 -5.60
CA ASP A 251 9.51 11.13 -4.91
C ASP A 251 8.02 11.43 -4.65
N ASN A 252 7.73 12.60 -4.05
CA ASN A 252 6.34 13.02 -3.80
C ASN A 252 5.51 13.13 -5.08
N THR A 253 6.12 13.54 -6.19
CA THR A 253 5.43 13.67 -7.48
C THR A 253 5.05 12.31 -8.04
N ASP A 254 5.93 11.32 -7.89
CA ASP A 254 5.68 9.95 -8.32
C ASP A 254 4.58 9.28 -7.50
N ILE A 255 4.60 9.47 -6.18
CA ILE A 255 3.55 8.97 -5.28
C ILE A 255 2.21 9.64 -5.61
N GLU A 256 2.18 10.95 -5.82
CA GLU A 256 0.96 11.67 -6.20
C GLU A 256 0.40 11.14 -7.53
N ALA A 257 1.27 10.99 -8.53
CA ALA A 257 0.90 10.46 -9.85
C ALA A 257 0.32 9.04 -9.74
N PHE A 258 0.93 8.19 -8.91
CA PHE A 258 0.46 6.82 -8.67
C PHE A 258 -0.93 6.78 -8.03
N LEU A 259 -1.16 7.58 -7.00
CA LEU A 259 -2.49 7.67 -6.36
C LEU A 259 -3.56 8.19 -7.34
N ARG A 260 -3.20 9.15 -8.19
CA ARG A 260 -4.10 9.65 -9.25
C ARG A 260 -4.34 8.60 -10.32
N GLU A 261 -3.33 7.83 -10.70
CA GLU A 261 -3.46 6.73 -11.65
C GLU A 261 -4.51 5.73 -11.17
N ILE A 262 -4.48 5.31 -9.90
CA ILE A 262 -5.48 4.41 -9.33
C ILE A 262 -6.90 4.96 -9.52
N LEU A 263 -7.12 6.24 -9.21
CA LEU A 263 -8.43 6.88 -9.39
C LEU A 263 -8.85 6.94 -10.86
N LEU A 264 -7.90 7.23 -11.76
CA LEU A 264 -8.14 7.30 -13.20
C LEU A 264 -8.41 5.92 -13.81
N SER A 265 -7.75 4.86 -13.33
CA SER A 265 -7.99 3.47 -13.73
C SER A 265 -9.44 3.07 -13.48
N TYR A 266 -10.02 3.46 -12.34
CA TYR A 266 -11.44 3.21 -12.07
C TYR A 266 -12.36 3.97 -13.03
N ARG A 267 -12.04 5.24 -13.34
CA ARG A 267 -12.80 6.02 -14.32
C ARG A 267 -12.73 5.40 -15.71
N LEU A 268 -11.55 4.99 -16.15
CA LEU A 268 -11.28 4.36 -17.44
C LEU A 268 -12.02 3.01 -17.54
N LEU A 269 -11.75 2.09 -16.63
CA LEU A 269 -12.26 0.73 -16.68
C LEU A 269 -13.77 0.67 -16.46
N PHE A 270 -14.31 1.41 -15.49
CA PHE A 270 -15.70 1.24 -15.06
C PHE A 270 -16.57 2.46 -15.31
N GLY A 271 -15.99 3.65 -15.41
CA GLY A 271 -16.73 4.91 -15.48
C GLY A 271 -17.32 5.22 -16.87
N GLN A 272 -16.63 4.85 -17.95
CA GLN A 272 -16.97 5.33 -19.29
C GLN A 272 -18.19 4.62 -19.91
N SER A 273 -18.34 3.31 -19.70
CA SER A 273 -19.38 2.49 -20.38
C SER A 273 -20.52 2.06 -19.44
N PRO A 274 -21.80 2.16 -19.87
CA PRO A 274 -22.93 1.62 -19.11
C PRO A 274 -22.79 0.11 -18.79
N LYS A 275 -22.21 -0.66 -19.71
CA LYS A 275 -21.97 -2.11 -19.52
C LYS A 275 -20.95 -2.35 -18.42
N ALA A 276 -19.83 -1.63 -18.45
CA ALA A 276 -18.78 -1.71 -17.43
C ALA A 276 -19.31 -1.28 -16.04
N ARG A 277 -20.12 -0.20 -15.97
CA ARG A 277 -20.80 0.20 -14.71
C ARG A 277 -21.73 -0.88 -14.17
N LYS A 278 -22.45 -1.60 -15.04
CA LYS A 278 -23.30 -2.73 -14.63
C LYS A 278 -22.46 -3.88 -14.09
N MET A 279 -21.36 -4.24 -14.76
CA MET A 279 -20.43 -5.28 -14.32
C MET A 279 -19.82 -4.94 -12.95
N PHE A 280 -19.34 -3.71 -12.78
CA PHE A 280 -18.81 -3.23 -11.50
C PHE A 280 -19.84 -3.38 -10.38
N ARG A 281 -21.07 -2.92 -10.57
CA ARG A 281 -22.15 -3.04 -9.56
C ARG A 281 -22.52 -4.49 -9.25
N GLN A 282 -22.45 -5.38 -10.22
CA GLN A 282 -22.71 -6.82 -9.99
C GLN A 282 -21.61 -7.41 -9.11
N ARG A 283 -20.34 -7.10 -9.39
CA ARG A 283 -19.19 -7.63 -8.65
C ARG A 283 -18.97 -6.99 -7.28
N ALA A 284 -19.16 -5.68 -7.15
CA ALA A 284 -19.08 -4.97 -5.87
C ALA A 284 -20.08 -5.52 -4.83
N ARG A 285 -21.20 -6.10 -5.28
CA ARG A 285 -22.16 -6.80 -4.41
C ARG A 285 -21.69 -8.17 -3.96
N TYR A 286 -20.84 -8.84 -4.73
CA TYR A 286 -20.28 -10.14 -4.34
C TYR A 286 -19.12 -9.99 -3.35
N THR A 287 -18.31 -8.93 -3.48
CA THR A 287 -17.21 -8.65 -2.54
C THR A 287 -17.69 -8.20 -1.16
N THR A 288 -18.87 -7.60 -1.03
CA THR A 288 -19.48 -7.29 0.28
C THR A 288 -20.17 -8.49 0.93
N THR A 289 -20.45 -9.56 0.17
CA THR A 289 -21.09 -10.79 0.68
C THR A 289 -20.12 -11.96 0.85
N CYS A 290 -18.85 -11.81 0.50
CA CYS A 290 -17.87 -12.86 0.76
C CYS A 290 -17.43 -12.75 2.23
N PRO A 291 -17.75 -13.74 3.09
CA PRO A 291 -17.21 -13.75 4.43
C PRO A 291 -15.69 -13.88 4.31
N MET A 292 -14.97 -13.08 5.09
CA MET A 292 -13.55 -13.30 5.30
C MET A 292 -13.39 -14.73 5.82
N HIS A 293 -12.80 -15.60 5.02
CA HIS A 293 -12.31 -16.90 5.45
C HIS A 293 -10.87 -16.77 5.91
#